data_AF-A0A1Y1KWX0-F1
#
_entry.id   AF-A0A1Y1KWX0-F1
#
_cell.length_a   1.000
_cell.length_b   1.000
_cell.length_c   1.000
_cell.angle_alpha   90.00
_cell.angle_beta   90.00
_cell.angle_gamma   90.00
#
_symmetry.space_group_name_H-M   'P 1'
#
loop_
_entity.id
_entity.type
_entity.pdbx_description
1 polymer ?
#
loop_
_entity_poly.entity_id
_entity_poly.type
_entity_poly.pdbx_seq_one_letter_code
_entity_poly.pdbx_strand_id
1 'polypeptide(L)'
;SGNRNFQRNESFLRQLQFLVDCSYRQFWCYVVYDSNVISMIKDFLQNSVPLRIITHLNKNHFDLYNQIHCCVMAIFRRLLDFNVSEVEYLEEDTVRDIFQKTELFDIGTVFTLCYLYNFSEPDLMKQIIDFCRSSKNRSFVKHIDGLLSKVGMELEHFLHASRLGPKVMEDTAFFLYEMASGLNEFLSACDDAIVVAFGMDLPFGIMCVYQKVYSEIEDVLEMKKDWVKQPDLLKQWVAYGKFEFVNTVHIFTTHCIDAIVSYRTNSAKQDNAVELYISLISNALDNELFVISYNETYPVRDQFQILVDSVANLYPFTERLTQIIP
;
A
#
# COMPACT_ATOMS: atom_id res chain seq x y z
N SER A 1 -33.21 0.33 -3.81
CA SER A 1 -31.97 1.04 -4.20
C SER A 1 -30.98 0.11 -4.91
N GLY A 2 -30.74 -1.12 -4.42
CA GLY A 2 -29.77 -2.07 -5.01
C GLY A 2 -29.90 -2.34 -6.52
N ASN A 3 -31.11 -2.55 -7.05
CA ASN A 3 -31.30 -2.87 -8.47
C ASN A 3 -30.88 -1.72 -9.43
N ARG A 4 -31.04 -0.45 -8.99
CA ARG A 4 -30.62 0.72 -9.79
C ARG A 4 -29.10 0.87 -9.81
N ASN A 5 -28.41 0.54 -8.71
CA ASN A 5 -26.94 0.61 -8.66
C ASN A 5 -26.31 -0.51 -9.49
N PHE A 6 -26.90 -1.71 -9.48
CA PHE A 6 -26.45 -2.82 -10.30
C PHE A 6 -26.54 -2.48 -11.80
N GLN A 7 -27.68 -1.96 -12.28
CA GLN A 7 -27.85 -1.54 -13.68
C GLN A 7 -26.89 -0.42 -14.12
N ARG A 8 -26.55 0.50 -13.20
CA ARG A 8 -25.54 1.54 -13.44
C ARG A 8 -24.17 0.91 -13.64
N ASN A 9 -23.78 -0.03 -12.79
CA ASN A 9 -22.51 -0.74 -12.89
C ASN A 9 -22.43 -1.62 -14.15
N GLU A 10 -23.53 -2.21 -14.61
CA GLU A 10 -23.56 -2.90 -15.91
C GLU A 10 -23.35 -1.93 -17.09
N SER A 11 -23.96 -0.74 -17.03
CA SER A 11 -23.78 0.28 -18.06
C SER A 11 -22.36 0.84 -18.05
N PHE A 12 -21.76 0.96 -16.87
CA PHE A 12 -20.36 1.34 -16.67
C PHE A 12 -19.41 0.30 -17.25
N LEU A 13 -19.65 -0.99 -16.97
CA LEU A 13 -18.87 -2.10 -17.53
C LEU A 13 -18.87 -2.09 -19.07
N ARG A 14 -20.03 -1.87 -19.70
CA ARG A 14 -20.13 -1.81 -21.17
C ARG A 14 -19.29 -0.67 -21.77
N GLN A 15 -19.21 0.47 -21.08
CA GLN A 15 -18.39 1.61 -21.52
C GLN A 15 -16.90 1.27 -21.43
N LEU A 16 -16.47 0.62 -20.34
CA LEU A 16 -15.10 0.15 -20.18
C LEU A 16 -14.74 -0.90 -21.23
N GLN A 17 -15.62 -1.88 -21.48
CA GLN A 17 -15.41 -2.92 -22.50
C GLN A 17 -15.32 -2.33 -23.89
N PHE A 18 -16.20 -1.38 -24.24
CA PHE A 18 -16.09 -0.65 -25.51
C PHE A 18 -14.72 0.02 -25.67
N LEU A 19 -14.21 0.66 -24.61
CA LEU A 19 -12.89 1.28 -24.64
C LEU A 19 -11.76 0.24 -24.80
N VAL A 20 -11.86 -0.89 -24.10
CA VAL A 20 -10.90 -2.02 -24.22
C VAL A 20 -10.92 -2.63 -25.62
N ASP A 21 -12.05 -2.67 -26.29
CA ASP A 21 -12.22 -3.26 -27.63
C ASP A 21 -11.89 -2.29 -28.78
N CYS A 22 -11.67 -1.00 -28.49
CA CYS A 22 -11.34 0.00 -29.50
C CYS A 22 -10.03 -0.34 -30.25
N SER A 23 -9.95 -0.03 -31.55
CA SER A 23 -8.66 -0.05 -32.27
C SER A 23 -7.66 0.94 -31.65
N TYR A 24 -6.37 0.78 -31.94
CA TYR A 24 -5.29 1.63 -31.39
C TYR A 24 -5.60 3.13 -31.52
N ARG A 25 -5.95 3.59 -32.74
CA ARG A 25 -6.25 5.00 -33.00
C ARG A 25 -7.50 5.48 -32.29
N GLN A 26 -8.56 4.67 -32.27
CA GLN A 26 -9.81 5.02 -31.59
C GLN A 26 -9.57 5.20 -30.09
N PHE A 27 -8.85 4.26 -29.48
CA PHE A 27 -8.53 4.30 -28.05
C PHE A 27 -7.82 5.60 -27.68
N TRP A 28 -6.73 5.95 -28.38
CA TRP A 28 -6.00 7.19 -28.10
C TRP A 28 -6.83 8.44 -28.39
N CYS A 29 -7.67 8.46 -29.43
CA CYS A 29 -8.59 9.57 -29.65
C CYS A 29 -9.55 9.76 -28.46
N TYR A 30 -10.11 8.68 -27.93
CA TYR A 30 -10.99 8.75 -26.75
C TYR A 30 -10.24 9.23 -25.51
N VAL A 31 -9.06 8.66 -25.23
CA VAL A 31 -8.23 9.06 -24.07
C VAL A 31 -7.83 10.54 -24.12
N VAL A 32 -7.51 11.07 -25.30
CA VAL A 32 -7.03 12.44 -25.47
C VAL A 32 -8.17 13.46 -25.50
N TYR A 33 -9.29 13.15 -26.16
CA TYR A 33 -10.33 14.14 -26.47
C TYR A 33 -11.62 13.96 -25.67
N ASP A 34 -11.90 12.79 -25.10
CA ASP A 34 -13.10 12.57 -24.29
C ASP A 34 -12.77 12.59 -22.80
N SER A 35 -13.04 13.72 -22.15
CA SER A 35 -12.82 13.87 -20.71
C SER A 35 -13.60 12.87 -19.87
N ASN A 36 -14.71 12.32 -20.39
CA ASN A 36 -15.50 11.34 -19.66
C ASN A 36 -14.74 10.03 -19.46
N VAL A 37 -13.82 9.68 -20.35
CA VAL A 37 -13.01 8.46 -20.22
C VAL A 37 -12.12 8.55 -18.99
N ILE A 38 -11.43 9.67 -18.82
CA ILE A 38 -10.55 9.90 -17.67
C ILE A 38 -11.38 9.97 -16.38
N SER A 39 -12.50 10.69 -16.40
CA SER A 39 -13.42 10.76 -15.25
C SER A 39 -13.96 9.38 -14.87
N MET A 40 -14.38 8.58 -15.84
CA MET A 40 -14.88 7.21 -15.62
C MET A 40 -13.82 6.32 -14.94
N ILE A 41 -12.56 6.40 -15.39
CA ILE A 41 -11.46 5.64 -14.79
C ILE A 41 -11.20 6.14 -13.36
N LYS A 42 -11.09 7.46 -13.15
CA LYS A 42 -10.86 8.06 -11.83
C LYS A 42 -12.00 7.75 -10.85
N ASP A 43 -13.24 7.79 -11.31
CA ASP A 43 -14.43 7.47 -10.51
C ASP A 43 -14.36 6.04 -9.97
N PHE A 44 -13.92 5.07 -10.80
CA PHE A 44 -13.71 3.70 -10.33
C PHE A 44 -12.61 3.63 -9.26
N LEU A 45 -11.45 4.25 -9.52
CA LEU A 45 -10.32 4.19 -8.59
C LEU A 45 -10.70 4.79 -7.22
N GLN A 46 -11.35 5.96 -7.22
CA GLN A 46 -11.79 6.66 -6.01
C GLN A 46 -12.86 5.92 -5.21
N ASN A 47 -13.71 5.13 -5.88
CA ASN A 47 -14.81 4.39 -5.25
C ASN A 47 -14.58 2.88 -5.27
N SER A 48 -13.33 2.45 -5.41
CA SER A 48 -12.96 1.04 -5.41
C SER A 48 -13.25 0.41 -4.05
N VAL A 49 -13.49 -0.90 -4.06
CA VAL A 49 -13.83 -1.64 -2.85
C VAL A 49 -12.59 -2.41 -2.39
N PRO A 50 -12.20 -2.33 -1.10
CA PRO A 50 -11.11 -3.12 -0.56
C PRO A 50 -11.27 -4.63 -0.79
N LEU A 51 -10.17 -5.33 -1.07
CA LEU A 51 -10.16 -6.78 -1.32
C LEU A 51 -10.90 -7.59 -0.25
N ARG A 52 -10.67 -7.28 1.03
CA ARG A 52 -11.33 -7.98 2.14
C ARG A 52 -12.80 -7.60 2.35
N ILE A 53 -13.29 -6.51 1.75
CA ILE A 53 -14.73 -6.20 1.69
C ILE A 53 -15.39 -6.94 0.53
N ILE A 54 -14.69 -7.06 -0.60
CA ILE A 54 -15.21 -7.71 -1.81
C ILE A 54 -15.69 -9.14 -1.50
N THR A 55 -15.03 -9.86 -0.58
CA THR A 55 -15.41 -11.21 -0.16
C THR A 55 -16.78 -11.29 0.53
N HIS A 56 -17.32 -10.17 1.02
CA HIS A 56 -18.66 -10.09 1.61
C HIS A 56 -19.75 -9.73 0.59
N LEU A 57 -19.40 -9.45 -0.67
CA LEU A 57 -20.37 -9.19 -1.73
C LEU A 57 -21.10 -10.48 -2.10
N ASN A 58 -22.37 -10.36 -2.48
CA ASN A 58 -23.06 -11.47 -3.12
C ASN A 58 -22.44 -11.77 -4.50
N LYS A 59 -22.59 -13.01 -4.95
CA LYS A 59 -21.97 -13.52 -6.18
C LYS A 59 -22.14 -12.60 -7.39
N ASN A 60 -23.36 -12.11 -7.66
CA ASN A 60 -23.62 -11.27 -8.82
C ASN A 60 -22.88 -9.93 -8.76
N HIS A 61 -22.79 -9.31 -7.57
CA HIS A 61 -22.08 -8.04 -7.40
C HIS A 61 -20.56 -8.25 -7.44
N PHE A 62 -20.08 -9.37 -6.90
CA PHE A 62 -18.68 -9.78 -7.00
C PHE A 62 -18.28 -10.00 -8.47
N ASP A 63 -19.05 -10.80 -9.23
CA ASP A 63 -18.75 -11.10 -10.63
C ASP A 63 -18.76 -9.83 -11.50
N LEU A 64 -19.68 -8.89 -11.24
CA LEU A 64 -19.74 -7.61 -11.92
C LEU A 64 -18.55 -6.71 -11.56
N TYR A 65 -18.20 -6.62 -10.27
CA TYR A 65 -17.04 -5.85 -9.82
C TYR A 65 -15.75 -6.39 -10.43
N ASN A 66 -15.57 -7.71 -10.43
CA ASN A 66 -14.38 -8.35 -10.98
C ASN A 66 -14.23 -8.07 -12.49
N GLN A 67 -15.32 -8.08 -13.25
CA GLN A 67 -15.28 -7.69 -14.67
C GLN A 67 -14.86 -6.23 -14.86
N ILE A 68 -15.40 -5.31 -14.06
CA ILE A 68 -15.01 -3.89 -14.08
C ILE A 68 -13.53 -3.74 -13.74
N HIS A 69 -13.09 -4.40 -12.66
CA HIS A 69 -11.71 -4.41 -12.18
C HIS A 69 -10.74 -4.88 -13.27
N CYS A 70 -11.05 -5.97 -13.97
CA CYS A 70 -10.26 -6.46 -15.08
C CYS A 70 -10.24 -5.50 -16.29
N CYS A 71 -11.35 -4.84 -16.59
CA CYS A 71 -11.39 -3.88 -17.70
C CYS A 71 -10.55 -2.64 -17.43
N VAL A 72 -10.59 -2.10 -16.20
CA VAL A 72 -9.75 -0.96 -15.80
C VAL A 72 -8.27 -1.33 -15.89
N MET A 73 -7.90 -2.53 -15.41
CA MET A 73 -6.54 -3.06 -15.55
C MET A 73 -6.09 -3.16 -17.00
N ALA A 74 -6.95 -3.68 -17.89
CA ALA A 74 -6.67 -3.78 -19.32
C ALA A 74 -6.48 -2.41 -19.97
N ILE A 75 -7.24 -1.40 -19.54
CA ILE A 75 -7.05 0.00 -19.99
C ILE A 75 -5.67 0.50 -19.58
N PHE A 76 -5.24 0.31 -18.34
CA PHE A 76 -3.89 0.73 -17.91
C PHE A 76 -2.76 0.03 -18.66
N ARG A 77 -2.91 -1.27 -19.00
CA ARG A 77 -1.97 -1.96 -19.89
C ARG A 77 -1.89 -1.30 -21.27
N ARG A 78 -3.04 -0.97 -21.87
CA ARG A 78 -3.09 -0.29 -23.17
C ARG A 78 -2.49 1.12 -23.14
N LEU A 79 -2.63 1.82 -22.01
CA LEU A 79 -2.03 3.15 -21.82
C LEU A 79 -0.50 3.09 -21.78
N LEU A 80 0.08 2.01 -21.26
CA LEU A 80 1.53 1.79 -21.21
C LEU A 80 2.07 1.13 -22.49
N ASP A 81 1.26 0.37 -23.21
CA ASP A 81 1.61 -0.23 -24.51
C ASP A 81 1.34 0.75 -25.67
N PHE A 82 1.98 1.91 -25.63
CA PHE A 82 1.82 2.97 -26.63
C PHE A 82 2.72 2.80 -27.87
N ASN A 83 3.47 1.70 -27.98
CA ASN A 83 4.35 1.38 -29.10
C ASN A 83 4.07 -0.05 -29.60
N VAL A 84 2.86 -0.27 -30.14
CA VAL A 84 2.38 -1.61 -30.53
C VAL A 84 3.03 -2.11 -31.81
N SER A 85 3.29 -1.23 -32.77
CA SER A 85 3.95 -1.57 -34.04
C SER A 85 4.64 -0.36 -34.69
N GLU A 86 5.36 -0.57 -35.80
CA GLU A 86 6.01 0.50 -36.57
C GLU A 86 5.03 1.59 -37.08
N VAL A 87 3.73 1.27 -37.17
CA VAL A 87 2.69 2.20 -37.66
C VAL A 87 1.67 2.61 -36.60
N GLU A 88 1.65 1.90 -35.46
CA GLU A 88 0.76 2.15 -34.33
C GLU A 88 1.61 2.39 -33.09
N TYR A 89 2.11 3.62 -33.01
CA TYR A 89 2.95 4.07 -31.92
C TYR A 89 2.70 5.55 -31.59
N LEU A 90 3.09 5.97 -30.40
CA LEU A 90 3.17 7.36 -29.97
C LEU A 90 4.55 7.60 -29.39
N GLU A 91 5.14 8.76 -29.67
CA GLU A 91 6.38 9.14 -29.00
C GLU A 91 6.15 9.26 -27.49
N GLU A 92 7.09 8.75 -26.71
CA GLU A 92 6.98 8.72 -25.24
C GLU A 92 6.76 10.10 -24.64
N ASP A 93 7.44 11.14 -25.16
CA ASP A 93 7.24 12.54 -24.73
C ASP A 93 5.79 13.01 -24.99
N THR A 94 5.15 12.57 -26.08
CA THR A 94 3.74 12.89 -26.37
C THR A 94 2.81 12.22 -25.36
N VAL A 95 3.07 10.95 -25.02
CA VAL A 95 2.27 10.21 -24.03
C VAL A 95 2.39 10.84 -22.64
N ARG A 96 3.60 11.28 -22.28
CA ARG A 96 3.85 12.02 -21.03
C ARG A 96 3.06 13.32 -20.97
N ASP A 97 3.06 14.10 -22.05
CA ASP A 97 2.26 15.33 -22.14
C ASP A 97 0.76 15.08 -21.99
N ILE A 98 0.26 13.97 -22.58
CA ILE A 98 -1.14 13.55 -22.42
C ILE A 98 -1.43 13.27 -20.94
N PHE A 99 -0.63 12.43 -20.29
CA PHE A 99 -0.87 12.03 -18.90
C PHE A 99 -0.69 13.17 -17.90
N GLN A 100 0.19 14.12 -18.19
CA GLN A 100 0.32 15.33 -17.39
C GLN A 100 -0.94 16.21 -17.51
N LYS A 101 -1.51 16.35 -18.71
CA LYS A 101 -2.72 17.15 -18.94
C LYS A 101 -3.98 16.50 -18.37
N THR A 102 -4.06 15.18 -18.39
CA THR A 102 -5.22 14.43 -17.88
C THR A 102 -5.11 14.11 -16.39
N GLU A 103 -3.95 14.35 -15.78
CA GLU A 103 -3.62 13.94 -14.41
C GLU A 103 -3.91 12.46 -14.15
N LEU A 104 -3.76 11.61 -15.18
CA LEU A 104 -4.14 10.19 -15.10
C LEU A 104 -3.15 9.36 -14.26
N PHE A 105 -1.92 9.82 -14.15
CA PHE A 105 -0.84 9.20 -13.37
C PHE A 105 -0.31 10.14 -12.29
N ASP A 106 -1.23 10.80 -11.57
CA ASP A 106 -0.85 11.48 -10.32
C ASP A 106 -0.54 10.46 -9.21
N ILE A 107 0.12 10.91 -8.13
CA ILE A 107 0.55 10.00 -7.07
C ILE A 107 -0.63 9.30 -6.36
N GLY A 108 -1.79 9.96 -6.29
CA GLY A 108 -2.99 9.36 -5.69
C GLY A 108 -3.50 8.20 -6.53
N THR A 109 -3.53 8.38 -7.84
CA THR A 109 -3.88 7.34 -8.81
C THR A 109 -2.89 6.18 -8.75
N VAL A 110 -1.58 6.46 -8.74
CA VAL A 110 -0.54 5.43 -8.62
C VAL A 110 -0.68 4.65 -7.30
N PHE A 111 -0.91 5.34 -6.19
CA PHE A 111 -1.15 4.71 -4.89
C PHE A 111 -2.37 3.78 -4.94
N THR A 112 -3.50 4.25 -5.46
CA THR A 112 -4.71 3.43 -5.59
C THR A 112 -4.53 2.25 -6.55
N LEU A 113 -3.77 2.43 -7.64
CA LEU A 113 -3.46 1.33 -8.55
C LEU A 113 -2.61 0.26 -7.87
N CYS A 114 -1.60 0.65 -7.09
CA CYS A 114 -0.83 -0.30 -6.30
C CYS A 114 -1.73 -1.04 -5.31
N TYR A 115 -2.56 -0.30 -4.57
CA TYR A 115 -3.51 -0.89 -3.62
C TYR A 115 -4.46 -1.94 -4.25
N LEU A 116 -4.91 -1.72 -5.48
CA LEU A 116 -5.85 -2.62 -6.15
C LEU A 116 -5.17 -3.77 -6.89
N TYR A 117 -4.00 -3.53 -7.49
CA TYR A 117 -3.44 -4.43 -8.51
C TYR A 117 -2.06 -4.97 -8.18
N ASN A 118 -1.32 -4.43 -7.21
CA ASN A 118 0.06 -4.87 -6.96
C ASN A 118 0.15 -6.36 -6.60
N PHE A 119 -0.77 -6.87 -5.78
CA PHE A 119 -0.84 -8.30 -5.47
C PHE A 119 -1.03 -9.20 -6.70
N SER A 120 -1.85 -8.79 -7.68
CA SER A 120 -2.17 -9.60 -8.86
C SER A 120 -1.24 -9.34 -10.06
N GLU A 121 -0.71 -8.12 -10.18
CA GLU A 121 -0.03 -7.60 -11.36
C GLU A 121 1.18 -6.72 -10.98
N PRO A 122 2.17 -7.27 -10.24
CA PRO A 122 3.30 -6.49 -9.73
C PRO A 122 4.16 -5.91 -10.86
N ASP A 123 4.32 -6.65 -11.97
CA ASP A 123 5.10 -6.18 -13.13
C ASP A 123 4.46 -4.95 -13.79
N LEU A 124 3.13 -4.89 -13.84
CA LEU A 124 2.42 -3.73 -14.37
C LEU A 124 2.60 -2.53 -13.44
N MET A 125 2.49 -2.72 -12.12
CA MET A 125 2.68 -1.63 -11.16
C MET A 125 4.09 -1.07 -11.24
N LYS A 126 5.09 -1.95 -11.38
CA LYS A 126 6.48 -1.55 -11.61
C LYS A 126 6.63 -0.72 -12.89
N GLN A 127 6.02 -1.14 -14.00
CA GLN A 127 6.03 -0.35 -15.24
C GLN A 127 5.38 1.03 -15.08
N ILE A 128 4.26 1.11 -14.35
CA ILE A 128 3.59 2.38 -14.05
C ILE A 128 4.50 3.30 -13.23
N ILE A 129 5.11 2.78 -12.17
CA ILE A 129 6.02 3.53 -11.29
C ILE A 129 7.26 3.99 -12.07
N ASP A 130 7.87 3.09 -12.85
CA ASP A 130 9.04 3.40 -13.68
C ASP A 130 8.71 4.47 -14.74
N PHE A 131 7.54 4.39 -15.36
CA PHE A 131 7.04 5.42 -16.27
C PHE A 131 6.89 6.77 -15.55
N CYS A 132 6.32 6.79 -14.34
CA CYS A 132 6.19 8.02 -13.55
C CYS A 132 7.55 8.60 -13.15
N ARG A 133 8.51 7.75 -12.75
CA ARG A 133 9.88 8.13 -12.35
C ARG A 133 10.68 8.75 -13.48
N SER A 134 10.57 8.19 -14.68
CA SER A 134 11.35 8.58 -15.86
C SER A 134 10.87 9.89 -16.51
N SER A 135 9.71 10.43 -16.10
CA SER A 135 9.34 11.79 -16.47
C SER A 135 10.41 12.75 -15.96
N LYS A 136 10.76 13.82 -16.70
CA LYS A 136 11.78 14.85 -16.33
C LYS A 136 11.52 15.57 -14.99
N ASN A 137 10.54 15.11 -14.24
CA ASN A 137 9.98 15.66 -13.04
C ASN A 137 10.66 15.03 -11.82
N ARG A 138 11.52 15.82 -11.16
CA ARG A 138 11.81 15.65 -9.72
C ARG A 138 10.53 15.78 -8.84
N SER A 139 9.34 15.82 -9.44
CA SER A 139 8.06 15.91 -8.74
C SER A 139 7.58 14.55 -8.22
N PHE A 140 7.92 13.42 -8.84
CA PHE A 140 7.40 12.12 -8.37
C PHE A 140 7.80 11.81 -6.91
N VAL A 141 9.09 11.91 -6.58
CA VAL A 141 9.57 11.75 -5.20
C VAL A 141 8.97 12.80 -4.25
N LYS A 142 8.79 14.06 -4.70
CA LYS A 142 8.11 15.09 -3.90
C LYS A 142 6.63 14.78 -3.67
N HIS A 143 5.97 14.13 -4.63
CA HIS A 143 4.58 13.71 -4.48
C HIS A 143 4.47 12.50 -3.54
N ILE A 144 5.44 11.59 -3.55
CA ILE A 144 5.57 10.52 -2.54
C ILE A 144 5.69 11.14 -1.15
N ASP A 145 6.61 12.10 -0.98
CA ASP A 145 6.79 12.85 0.27
C ASP A 145 5.48 13.49 0.75
N GLY A 146 4.75 14.18 -0.13
CA GLY A 146 3.46 14.76 0.20
C GLY A 146 2.37 13.74 0.55
N LEU A 147 2.38 12.55 -0.06
CA LEU A 147 1.44 11.47 0.26
C LEU A 147 1.77 10.83 1.62
N LEU A 148 3.04 10.48 1.85
CA LEU A 148 3.49 9.86 3.10
C LEU A 148 3.42 10.83 4.29
N SER A 149 3.62 12.12 4.06
CA SER A 149 3.39 13.17 5.09
C SER A 149 1.95 13.14 5.60
N LYS A 150 0.96 12.92 4.72
CA LYS A 150 -0.44 12.80 5.13
C LYS A 150 -0.67 11.57 5.99
N VAL A 151 -0.09 10.43 5.60
CA VAL A 151 -0.12 9.22 6.42
C VAL A 151 0.51 9.47 7.79
N GLY A 152 1.66 10.12 7.84
CA GLY A 152 2.33 10.51 9.09
C GLY A 152 1.44 11.37 10.00
N MET A 153 0.79 12.40 9.44
CA MET A 153 -0.15 13.25 10.20
C MET A 153 -1.33 12.46 10.79
N GLU A 154 -1.88 11.49 10.04
CA GLU A 154 -2.95 10.63 10.56
C GLU A 154 -2.46 9.73 11.69
N LEU A 155 -1.26 9.14 11.56
CA LEU A 155 -0.65 8.36 12.63
C LEU A 155 -0.43 9.21 13.90
N GLU A 156 0.11 10.41 13.75
CA GLU A 156 0.28 11.36 14.86
C GLU A 156 -1.05 11.70 15.53
N HIS A 157 -2.12 11.90 14.74
CA HIS A 157 -3.45 12.12 15.27
C HIS A 157 -3.90 10.97 16.19
N PHE A 158 -3.71 9.72 15.77
CA PHE A 158 -4.00 8.55 16.61
C PHE A 158 -3.10 8.47 17.85
N LEU A 159 -1.81 8.82 17.73
CA LEU A 159 -0.88 8.84 18.87
C LEU A 159 -1.24 9.90 19.92
N HIS A 160 -1.79 11.04 19.51
CA HIS A 160 -2.19 12.11 20.43
C HIS A 160 -3.66 12.05 20.89
N ALA A 161 -4.50 11.24 20.24
CA ALA A 161 -5.88 11.05 20.66
C ALA A 161 -5.96 10.50 22.10
N SER A 162 -6.77 11.09 22.98
CA SER A 162 -6.79 10.67 24.39
C SER A 162 -7.27 9.23 24.57
N ARG A 163 -8.39 8.87 23.95
CA ARG A 163 -8.96 7.52 23.86
C ARG A 163 -9.92 7.43 22.70
N LEU A 164 -10.02 6.26 22.09
CA LEU A 164 -11.05 5.99 21.08
C LEU A 164 -12.45 5.94 21.70
N GLY A 165 -13.35 6.75 21.15
CA GLY A 165 -14.76 6.72 21.53
C GLY A 165 -15.46 5.45 21.00
N PRO A 166 -16.45 4.91 21.72
CA PRO A 166 -17.13 3.67 21.33
C PRO A 166 -17.81 3.73 19.95
N LYS A 167 -18.31 4.91 19.57
CA LYS A 167 -19.05 5.11 18.33
C LYS A 167 -18.18 5.11 17.07
N VAL A 168 -16.88 5.33 17.21
CA VAL A 168 -15.94 5.46 16.08
C VAL A 168 -14.97 4.29 15.99
N MET A 169 -15.07 3.30 16.88
CA MET A 169 -14.09 2.22 16.98
C MET A 169 -14.12 1.28 15.77
N GLU A 170 -15.31 0.91 15.29
CA GLU A 170 -15.47 0.12 14.06
C GLU A 170 -14.89 0.87 12.85
N ASP A 171 -15.25 2.15 12.68
CA ASP A 171 -14.76 3.00 11.60
C ASP A 171 -13.23 3.21 11.69
N THR A 172 -12.69 3.34 12.90
CA THR A 172 -11.25 3.49 13.14
C THR A 172 -10.49 2.21 12.78
N ALA A 173 -10.97 1.05 13.23
CA ALA A 173 -10.34 -0.23 12.91
C ALA A 173 -10.33 -0.49 11.41
N PHE A 174 -11.45 -0.16 10.74
CA PHE A 174 -11.56 -0.26 9.29
C PHE A 174 -10.62 0.71 8.57
N PHE A 175 -10.60 1.99 8.98
CA PHE A 175 -9.70 3.00 8.42
C PHE A 175 -8.22 2.60 8.55
N LEU A 176 -7.81 2.13 9.73
CA LEU A 176 -6.43 1.70 9.97
C LEU A 176 -6.06 0.50 9.11
N TYR A 177 -6.99 -0.44 8.93
CA TYR A 177 -6.81 -1.54 7.98
C TYR A 177 -6.61 -1.03 6.54
N GLU A 178 -7.48 -0.14 6.04
CA GLU A 178 -7.38 0.38 4.66
C GLU A 178 -6.07 1.15 4.45
N MET A 179 -5.71 2.00 5.41
CA MET A 179 -4.47 2.78 5.37
C MET A 179 -3.25 1.86 5.36
N ALA A 180 -3.18 0.87 6.24
CA ALA A 180 -2.06 -0.06 6.31
C ALA A 180 -1.97 -0.95 5.07
N SER A 181 -3.11 -1.44 4.57
CA SER A 181 -3.14 -2.26 3.35
C SER A 181 -2.71 -1.47 2.11
N GLY A 182 -3.22 -0.24 1.93
CA GLY A 182 -2.79 0.63 0.84
C GLY A 182 -1.31 1.00 0.91
N LEU A 183 -0.82 1.29 2.12
CA LEU A 183 0.59 1.57 2.35
C LEU A 183 1.47 0.34 2.08
N ASN A 184 1.04 -0.85 2.51
CA ASN A 184 1.74 -2.10 2.27
C ASN A 184 1.95 -2.36 0.77
N GLU A 185 0.87 -2.29 -0.01
CA GLU A 185 0.91 -2.55 -1.46
C GLU A 185 1.73 -1.49 -2.19
N PHE A 186 1.62 -0.22 -1.78
CA PHE A 186 2.40 0.85 -2.39
C PHE A 186 3.90 0.75 -2.09
N LEU A 187 4.28 0.49 -0.84
CA LEU A 187 5.69 0.32 -0.45
C LEU A 187 6.30 -0.93 -1.09
N SER A 188 5.54 -2.02 -1.21
CA SER A 188 5.98 -3.24 -1.90
C SER A 188 6.30 -3.02 -3.38
N ALA A 189 5.62 -2.06 -4.02
CA ALA A 189 5.83 -1.73 -5.42
C ALA A 189 6.90 -0.64 -5.65
N CYS A 190 7.18 0.21 -4.65
CA CYS A 190 7.92 1.46 -4.81
C CYS A 190 9.05 1.63 -3.78
N ASP A 191 10.28 1.26 -4.15
CA ASP A 191 11.47 1.42 -3.29
C ASP A 191 11.72 2.87 -2.86
N ASP A 192 11.44 3.84 -3.75
CA ASP A 192 11.58 5.28 -3.43
C ASP A 192 10.68 5.67 -2.25
N ALA A 193 9.49 5.06 -2.13
CA ALA A 193 8.57 5.30 -1.03
C ALA A 193 9.09 4.75 0.30
N ILE A 194 9.82 3.62 0.28
CA ILE A 194 10.46 3.06 1.48
C ILE A 194 11.51 4.03 2.01
N VAL A 195 12.36 4.55 1.13
CA VAL A 195 13.42 5.52 1.50
C VAL A 195 12.84 6.81 2.07
N VAL A 196 11.80 7.36 1.43
CA VAL A 196 11.11 8.56 1.91
C VAL A 196 10.44 8.30 3.26
N ALA A 197 9.76 7.16 3.42
CA ALA A 197 9.12 6.78 4.68
C ALA A 197 10.12 6.65 5.84
N PHE A 198 11.30 6.07 5.62
CA PHE A 198 12.36 6.05 6.62
C PHE A 198 12.83 7.47 7.00
N GLY A 199 12.99 8.36 6.02
CA GLY A 199 13.35 9.75 6.28
C GLY A 199 12.30 10.55 7.07
N MET A 200 11.08 10.02 7.17
CA MET A 200 9.95 10.59 7.92
C MET A 200 9.69 9.90 9.25
N ASP A 201 10.54 8.95 9.66
CA ASP A 201 10.33 8.11 10.85
C ASP A 201 8.98 7.35 10.84
N LEU A 202 8.38 7.15 9.66
CA LEU A 202 7.08 6.54 9.49
C LEU A 202 6.99 5.11 10.06
N PRO A 203 8.00 4.22 9.85
CA PRO A 203 7.97 2.86 10.41
C PRO A 203 7.82 2.84 11.94
N PHE A 204 8.43 3.81 12.61
CA PHE A 204 8.37 3.96 14.06
C PHE A 204 6.97 4.40 14.52
N GLY A 205 6.39 5.38 13.82
CA GLY A 205 5.00 5.81 14.05
C GLY A 205 3.98 4.68 13.86
N ILE A 206 4.19 3.83 12.85
CA ILE A 206 3.33 2.66 12.57
C ILE A 206 3.32 1.69 13.76
N MET A 207 4.50 1.35 14.31
CA MET A 207 4.60 0.45 15.48
C MET A 207 3.95 1.05 16.73
N CYS A 208 4.18 2.35 17.00
CA CYS A 208 3.57 3.04 18.13
C CYS A 208 2.03 3.11 18.02
N VAL A 209 1.50 3.39 16.82
CA VAL A 209 0.04 3.41 16.58
C VAL A 209 -0.55 2.02 16.75
N TYR A 210 0.13 0.99 16.22
CA TYR A 210 -0.29 -0.39 16.42
C TYR A 210 -0.44 -0.71 17.91
N GLN A 211 0.61 -0.47 18.70
CA GLN A 211 0.63 -0.77 20.13
C GLN A 211 -0.51 -0.06 20.85
N LYS A 212 -0.63 1.24 20.62
CA LYS A 212 -1.62 2.07 21.32
C LYS A 212 -3.04 1.72 20.93
N VAL A 213 -3.36 1.79 19.63
CA VAL A 213 -4.73 1.70 19.15
C VAL A 213 -5.28 0.30 19.32
N TYR A 214 -4.52 -0.74 18.97
CA TYR A 214 -5.04 -2.10 19.12
C TYR A 214 -5.17 -2.53 20.57
N SER A 215 -4.30 -2.07 21.47
CA SER A 215 -4.49 -2.28 22.92
C SER A 215 -5.80 -1.65 23.40
N GLU A 216 -6.11 -0.42 23.00
CA GLU A 216 -7.38 0.23 23.37
C GLU A 216 -8.61 -0.52 22.81
N ILE A 217 -8.51 -1.06 21.60
CA ILE A 217 -9.61 -1.83 20.98
C ILE A 217 -9.81 -3.18 21.68
N GLU A 218 -8.72 -3.87 22.03
CA GLU A 218 -8.77 -5.16 22.74
C GLU A 218 -9.37 -4.99 24.14
N ASP A 219 -8.99 -3.96 24.89
CA ASP A 219 -9.59 -3.62 26.18
C ASP A 219 -11.12 -3.43 26.07
N VAL A 220 -11.59 -2.79 25.00
CA VAL A 220 -13.03 -2.57 24.77
C VAL A 220 -13.75 -3.87 24.39
N LEU A 221 -13.13 -4.69 23.54
CA LEU A 221 -13.67 -6.00 23.15
C LEU A 221 -13.81 -6.95 24.35
N GLU A 222 -12.92 -6.86 25.33
CA GLU A 222 -12.96 -7.66 26.56
C GLU A 222 -13.94 -7.09 27.60
N MET A 223 -13.83 -5.80 27.92
CA MET A 223 -14.48 -5.22 29.11
C MET A 223 -15.82 -4.52 28.82
N LYS A 224 -16.11 -4.16 27.56
CA LYS A 224 -17.22 -3.24 27.22
C LYS A 224 -18.01 -3.71 26.00
N LYS A 225 -18.54 -4.93 26.06
CA LYS A 225 -19.30 -5.55 24.95
C LYS A 225 -20.47 -4.70 24.45
N ASP A 226 -21.10 -3.91 25.31
CA ASP A 226 -22.25 -3.05 24.94
C ASP A 226 -21.85 -1.78 24.15
N TRP A 227 -20.55 -1.49 24.04
CA TRP A 227 -20.04 -0.31 23.31
C TRP A 227 -19.93 -0.54 21.80
N VAL A 228 -19.87 -1.80 21.38
CA VAL A 228 -19.63 -2.20 20.00
C VAL A 228 -20.91 -2.78 19.41
N LYS A 229 -21.35 -2.26 18.26
CA LYS A 229 -22.59 -2.73 17.63
C LYS A 229 -22.40 -4.09 16.99
N GLN A 230 -21.25 -4.30 16.35
CA GLN A 230 -20.90 -5.51 15.62
C GLN A 230 -19.53 -6.03 16.08
N PRO A 231 -19.46 -6.70 17.24
CA PRO A 231 -18.20 -7.14 17.83
C PRO A 231 -17.41 -8.11 16.95
N ASP A 232 -18.09 -8.99 16.21
CA ASP A 232 -17.42 -9.94 15.31
C ASP A 232 -16.82 -9.23 14.09
N LEU A 233 -17.49 -8.20 13.58
CA LEU A 233 -16.97 -7.38 12.48
C LEU A 233 -15.77 -6.56 12.95
N LEU A 234 -15.84 -5.97 14.15
CA LEU A 234 -14.71 -5.25 14.74
C LEU A 234 -13.50 -6.18 14.91
N LYS A 235 -13.70 -7.40 15.43
CA LYS A 235 -12.62 -8.40 15.54
C LYS A 235 -11.99 -8.74 14.20
N GLN A 236 -12.79 -8.85 13.13
CA GLN A 236 -12.28 -9.08 11.78
C GLN A 236 -11.42 -7.90 11.30
N TRP A 237 -11.89 -6.66 11.46
CA TRP A 237 -11.10 -5.48 11.08
C TRP A 237 -9.82 -5.33 11.88
N VAL A 238 -9.86 -5.64 13.18
CA VAL A 238 -8.66 -5.68 14.04
C VAL A 238 -7.68 -6.72 13.54
N ALA A 239 -8.13 -7.95 13.25
CA ALA A 239 -7.26 -9.00 12.76
C ALA A 239 -6.62 -8.64 11.42
N TYR A 240 -7.40 -8.10 10.48
CA TYR A 240 -6.88 -7.64 9.19
C TYR A 240 -5.91 -6.48 9.35
N GLY A 241 -6.28 -5.45 10.10
CA GLY A 241 -5.40 -4.30 10.33
C GLY A 241 -4.10 -4.71 11.01
N LYS A 242 -4.16 -5.55 12.07
CA LYS A 242 -2.96 -6.06 12.73
C LYS A 242 -2.01 -6.76 11.75
N PHE A 243 -2.57 -7.62 10.89
CA PHE A 243 -1.80 -8.32 9.86
C PHE A 243 -1.14 -7.35 8.87
N GLU A 244 -1.88 -6.37 8.34
CA GLU A 244 -1.33 -5.40 7.37
C GLU A 244 -0.27 -4.47 7.99
N PHE A 245 -0.43 -4.05 9.24
CA PHE A 245 0.60 -3.28 9.95
C PHE A 245 1.90 -4.08 10.12
N VAL A 246 1.80 -5.34 10.52
CA VAL A 246 2.96 -6.24 10.66
C VAL A 246 3.65 -6.43 9.31
N ASN A 247 2.91 -6.70 8.23
CA ASN A 247 3.46 -6.81 6.89
C ASN A 247 4.13 -5.52 6.43
N THR A 248 3.53 -4.37 6.75
CA THR A 248 4.09 -3.06 6.39
C THR A 248 5.43 -2.81 7.06
N VAL A 249 5.55 -3.10 8.36
CA VAL A 249 6.84 -3.01 9.08
C VAL A 249 7.84 -4.04 8.55
N HIS A 250 7.37 -5.22 8.14
CA HIS A 250 8.24 -6.24 7.56
C HIS A 250 8.88 -5.78 6.25
N ILE A 251 8.21 -5.00 5.40
CA ILE A 251 8.81 -4.41 4.19
C ILE A 251 10.05 -3.57 4.55
N PHE A 252 9.94 -2.71 5.57
CA PHE A 252 11.06 -1.91 6.07
C PHE A 252 12.19 -2.77 6.62
N THR A 253 11.84 -3.86 7.31
CA THR A 253 12.81 -4.81 7.86
C THR A 253 13.60 -5.50 6.74
N THR A 254 12.90 -6.02 5.74
CA THR A 254 13.48 -6.68 4.57
C THR A 254 14.34 -5.71 3.76
N HIS A 255 13.89 -4.47 3.58
CA HIS A 255 14.70 -3.43 2.92
C HIS A 255 16.05 -3.21 3.63
N CYS A 256 16.06 -3.17 4.96
CA CYS A 256 17.31 -3.05 5.72
C CYS A 256 18.21 -4.29 5.52
N ILE A 257 17.63 -5.50 5.61
CA ILE A 257 18.38 -6.75 5.43
C ILE A 257 18.99 -6.83 4.03
N ASP A 258 18.20 -6.53 2.99
CA ASP A 258 18.65 -6.54 1.59
C ASP A 258 19.77 -5.51 1.37
N ALA A 259 19.67 -4.33 1.98
CA ALA A 259 20.73 -3.33 1.96
C ALA A 259 22.02 -3.83 2.63
N ILE A 260 21.91 -4.46 3.81
CA ILE A 260 23.06 -5.03 4.56
C ILE A 260 23.76 -6.11 3.73
N VAL A 261 22.98 -6.98 3.07
CA VAL A 261 23.51 -8.04 2.21
C VAL A 261 24.17 -7.45 0.95
N SER A 262 23.54 -6.45 0.34
CA SER A 262 24.04 -5.81 -0.88
C SER A 262 25.32 -5.00 -0.66
N TYR A 263 25.51 -4.44 0.55
CA TYR A 263 26.67 -3.62 0.90
C TYR A 263 27.81 -4.38 1.57
N ARG A 264 27.86 -5.73 1.51
CA ARG A 264 28.94 -6.56 2.09
C ARG A 264 30.37 -6.11 1.76
N THR A 265 30.58 -5.44 0.63
CA THR A 265 31.90 -4.93 0.18
C THR A 265 32.15 -3.46 0.54
N ASN A 266 31.15 -2.76 1.07
CA ASN A 266 31.22 -1.35 1.44
C ASN A 266 30.81 -1.18 2.90
N SER A 267 31.80 -1.25 3.80
CA SER A 267 31.58 -1.25 5.25
C SER A 267 30.77 -0.03 5.72
N ALA A 268 31.08 1.18 5.24
CA ALA A 268 30.38 2.39 5.68
C ALA A 268 28.87 2.37 5.33
N LYS A 269 28.51 1.87 4.14
CA LYS A 269 27.08 1.73 3.77
C LYS A 269 26.41 0.58 4.50
N GLN A 270 27.14 -0.51 4.74
CA GLN A 270 26.65 -1.65 5.50
C GLN A 270 26.37 -1.26 6.95
N ASP A 271 27.28 -0.53 7.59
CA ASP A 271 27.16 -0.07 8.98
C ASP A 271 25.90 0.82 9.14
N ASN A 272 25.67 1.77 8.23
CA ASN A 272 24.46 2.60 8.25
C ASN A 272 23.17 1.77 8.13
N ALA A 273 23.17 0.73 7.27
CA ALA A 273 22.00 -0.14 7.12
C ALA A 273 21.77 -1.02 8.36
N VAL A 274 22.85 -1.47 9.00
CA VAL A 274 22.79 -2.19 10.30
C VAL A 274 22.25 -1.29 11.40
N GLU A 275 22.71 -0.03 11.51
CA GLU A 275 22.19 0.93 12.49
C GLU A 275 20.69 1.21 12.31
N LEU A 276 20.24 1.34 11.06
CA LEU A 276 18.83 1.53 10.74
C LEU A 276 17.99 0.30 11.14
N TYR A 277 18.48 -0.91 10.83
CA TYR A 277 17.84 -2.16 11.27
C TYR A 277 17.75 -2.24 12.79
N ILE A 278 18.84 -1.99 13.50
CA ILE A 278 18.89 -2.03 14.97
C ILE A 278 17.92 -1.02 15.56
N SER A 279 17.82 0.18 14.99
CA SER A 279 16.88 1.21 15.44
C SER A 279 15.44 0.74 15.27
N LEU A 280 15.10 0.13 14.13
CA LEU A 280 13.78 -0.42 13.85
C LEU A 280 13.40 -1.51 14.86
N ILE A 281 14.28 -2.49 15.08
CA ILE A 281 14.04 -3.56 16.05
C ILE A 281 13.98 -3.02 17.47
N SER A 282 14.86 -2.10 17.85
CA SER A 282 14.86 -1.50 19.20
C SER A 282 13.54 -0.80 19.50
N ASN A 283 12.98 -0.06 18.54
CA ASN A 283 11.65 0.53 18.71
C ASN A 283 10.56 -0.54 18.79
N ALA A 284 10.63 -1.61 17.99
CA ALA A 284 9.68 -2.71 18.09
C ALA A 284 9.64 -3.26 19.53
N LEU A 285 10.80 -3.43 20.18
CA LEU A 285 10.89 -3.96 21.56
C LEU A 285 10.15 -3.12 22.62
N ASP A 286 9.98 -1.81 22.40
CA ASP A 286 9.18 -0.95 23.28
C ASP A 286 7.65 -1.14 23.05
N ASN A 287 7.26 -1.89 22.02
CA ASN A 287 5.89 -2.16 21.60
C ASN A 287 5.56 -3.66 21.74
N GLU A 288 5.29 -4.10 22.97
CA GLU A 288 5.08 -5.52 23.33
C GLU A 288 4.04 -6.24 22.46
N LEU A 289 2.87 -5.62 22.24
CA LEU A 289 1.78 -6.21 21.44
C LEU A 289 2.23 -6.38 19.98
N PHE A 290 2.99 -5.42 19.46
CA PHE A 290 3.53 -5.48 18.11
C PHE A 290 4.55 -6.61 17.97
N VAL A 291 5.50 -6.72 18.89
CA VAL A 291 6.56 -7.75 18.84
C VAL A 291 5.98 -9.16 18.84
N ILE A 292 4.95 -9.40 19.67
CA ILE A 292 4.27 -10.70 19.71
C ILE A 292 3.70 -11.03 18.34
N SER A 293 2.87 -10.16 17.78
CA SER A 293 2.26 -10.40 16.47
C SER A 293 3.26 -10.44 15.31
N TYR A 294 4.34 -9.65 15.40
CA TYR A 294 5.41 -9.68 14.42
C TYR A 294 6.14 -11.02 14.46
N ASN A 295 6.56 -11.51 15.63
CA ASN A 295 7.30 -12.76 15.76
C ASN A 295 6.45 -14.00 15.40
N GLU A 296 5.14 -13.94 15.63
CA GLU A 296 4.20 -14.98 15.18
C GLU A 296 4.12 -15.07 13.65
N THR A 297 4.25 -13.94 12.94
CA THR A 297 4.13 -13.87 11.48
C THR A 297 5.47 -14.05 10.78
N TYR A 298 6.51 -13.41 11.32
CA TYR A 298 7.86 -13.33 10.80
C TYR A 298 8.86 -13.60 11.94
N PRO A 299 9.27 -14.87 12.16
CA PRO A 299 10.16 -15.23 13.25
C PRO A 299 11.45 -14.43 13.21
N VAL A 300 11.69 -13.61 14.24
CA VAL A 300 12.84 -12.68 14.29
C VAL A 300 14.16 -13.45 14.25
N ARG A 301 14.16 -14.68 14.78
CA ARG A 301 15.32 -15.58 14.77
C ARG A 301 15.86 -15.84 13.36
N ASP A 302 14.98 -16.05 12.38
CA ASP A 302 15.39 -16.38 11.02
C ASP A 302 16.05 -15.17 10.34
N GLN A 303 15.49 -13.98 10.59
CA GLN A 303 16.07 -12.71 10.13
C GLN A 303 17.43 -12.43 10.78
N PHE A 304 17.55 -12.72 12.08
CA PHE A 304 18.79 -12.52 12.81
C PHE A 304 19.91 -13.43 12.32
N GLN A 305 19.59 -14.67 11.93
CA GLN A 305 20.57 -15.59 11.35
C GLN A 305 21.17 -15.01 10.05
N ILE A 306 20.35 -14.41 9.19
CA ILE A 306 20.81 -13.76 7.95
C ILE A 306 21.81 -12.64 8.26
N LEU A 307 21.57 -11.88 9.32
CA LEU A 307 22.47 -10.79 9.73
C LEU A 307 23.80 -11.31 10.25
N VAL A 308 23.79 -12.32 11.11
CA VAL A 308 25.00 -12.97 11.64
C VAL A 308 25.84 -13.54 10.49
N ASP A 309 25.21 -14.14 9.49
CA ASP A 309 25.90 -14.70 8.32
C ASP A 309 26.43 -13.63 7.35
N SER A 310 25.87 -12.41 7.41
CA SER A 310 26.20 -11.32 6.49
C SER A 310 27.22 -10.31 7.03
N VAL A 311 27.40 -10.25 8.35
CA VAL A 311 28.23 -9.25 9.02
C VAL A 311 29.26 -9.94 9.90
N ALA A 312 30.54 -9.83 9.53
CA ALA A 312 31.64 -10.55 10.18
C ALA A 312 31.86 -10.21 11.67
N ASN A 313 31.31 -9.09 12.18
CA ASN A 313 31.55 -8.57 13.53
C ASN A 313 30.27 -8.21 14.31
N LEU A 314 29.16 -8.92 14.11
CA LEU A 314 27.89 -8.62 14.79
C LEU A 314 27.87 -9.06 16.29
N TYR A 315 28.92 -9.75 16.76
CA TYR A 315 29.02 -10.37 18.08
C TYR A 315 28.88 -9.47 19.32
N PRO A 316 29.18 -8.15 19.32
CA PRO A 316 28.87 -7.29 20.46
C PRO A 316 27.36 -7.03 20.64
N PHE A 317 26.53 -7.31 19.63
CA PHE A 317 25.08 -7.03 19.65
C PHE A 317 24.22 -8.26 19.98
N THR A 318 24.77 -9.47 19.86
CA THR A 318 24.05 -10.73 20.13
C THR A 318 23.56 -10.84 21.58
N GLU A 319 24.32 -10.33 22.55
CA GLU A 319 23.95 -10.42 23.98
C GLU A 319 22.68 -9.65 24.35
N ARG A 320 22.41 -8.50 23.70
CA ARG A 320 21.21 -7.69 24.01
C ARG A 320 19.94 -8.28 23.41
N LEU A 321 20.00 -8.85 22.21
CA LEU A 321 18.81 -9.38 21.53
C LEU A 321 18.39 -10.75 22.07
N THR A 322 19.34 -11.61 22.44
CA THR A 322 19.04 -12.91 23.10
C THR A 322 18.43 -12.79 24.50
N GLN A 323 18.48 -11.60 25.11
CA GLN A 323 17.84 -11.34 26.40
C GLN A 323 16.38 -10.89 26.27
N ILE A 324 15.94 -10.48 25.07
CA ILE A 324 14.66 -9.81 24.87
C ILE A 324 13.66 -10.68 24.09
N ILE A 325 14.15 -11.63 23.29
CA ILE A 325 13.32 -12.58 22.55
C ILE A 325 13.57 -13.98 23.13
N PRO A 326 12.62 -14.58 23.88
CA PRO A 326 12.79 -15.88 24.51
C PRO A 326 12.90 -17.05 23.52
#